data_AF-S0DG20-F1
#
_entry.id   AF-S0DG20-F1
#
_cell.length_a   1.000
_cell.length_b   1.000
_cell.length_c   1.000
_cell.angle_alpha   90.00
_cell.angle_beta   90.00
_cell.angle_gamma   90.00
#
_symmetry.space_group_name_H-M   'P 1'
#
loop_
_entity.id
_entity.type
_entity.pdbx_description
1 polymer ?
#
loop_
_entity_poly.entity_id
_entity_poly.type
_entity_poly.pdbx_seq_one_letter_code
_entity_poly.pdbx_strand_id
1 'polypeptide(L)'
;MIHLKAIAGRIGVDLELDDWVRIGRDTPTIVDLMPSGRFLMEEFYYAGGLPAVLRRLGEADRLPHPGALTVNGKSLWDNVKDAPNTNDEVIRQLDNPLVADGGIRVLRGNLAPRGAVLKPSAATPELLKHRGRAVVFENLEHYKERIVDEALDVDANSVLVMKNCGPKGYPGMAEVGNMGLPPKLLRQGVKDMVRISDARMSGTAYGTVVLHVTPEAAAGGPLAAVQDGDWIELDCDAGTLHLDISDAELARRMAQHVPPQAPEGGGYQRLYVDHVLQADEGCDLDFLVGCRGAAVPRHSH
;
A
#
# COMPACT_ATOMS: atom_id res chain seq x y z
N MET A 1 4.52 -4.79 0.25
CA MET A 1 3.51 -5.77 0.71
C MET A 1 3.17 -6.78 -0.39
N ILE A 2 2.51 -6.37 -1.47
CA ILE A 2 2.07 -7.23 -2.59
C ILE A 2 3.13 -8.27 -3.03
N HIS A 3 4.35 -7.82 -3.32
CA HIS A 3 5.41 -8.72 -3.81
C HIS A 3 5.82 -9.81 -2.81
N LEU A 4 5.94 -9.50 -1.52
CA LEU A 4 6.29 -10.52 -0.52
C LEU A 4 5.14 -11.51 -0.32
N LYS A 5 3.88 -11.05 -0.39
CA LYS A 5 2.71 -11.95 -0.35
C LYS A 5 2.71 -12.92 -1.53
N ALA A 6 2.94 -12.43 -2.75
CA ALA A 6 3.05 -13.28 -3.93
C ALA A 6 4.18 -14.30 -3.80
N ILE A 7 5.40 -13.86 -3.43
CA ILE A 7 6.55 -14.74 -3.23
C ILE A 7 6.26 -15.81 -2.18
N ALA A 8 5.68 -15.43 -1.03
CA ALA A 8 5.30 -16.37 0.03
C ALA A 8 4.35 -17.46 -0.48
N GLY A 9 3.34 -17.09 -1.29
CA GLY A 9 2.45 -18.02 -1.96
C GLY A 9 3.15 -18.99 -2.93
N ARG A 10 4.27 -18.60 -3.54
CA ARG A 10 5.06 -19.49 -4.41
C ARG A 10 5.92 -20.48 -3.64
N ILE A 11 6.47 -20.06 -2.51
CA ILE A 11 7.31 -20.92 -1.66
C ILE A 11 6.49 -21.70 -0.62
N GLY A 12 5.17 -21.52 -0.59
CA GLY A 12 4.26 -22.23 0.32
C GLY A 12 4.36 -21.76 1.77
N VAL A 13 4.76 -20.50 1.98
CA VAL A 13 4.78 -19.86 3.30
C VAL A 13 3.50 -19.08 3.47
N ASP A 14 2.81 -19.33 4.58
CA ASP A 14 1.67 -18.49 4.95
C ASP A 14 2.17 -17.12 5.43
N LEU A 15 1.63 -16.07 4.84
CA LEU A 15 1.96 -14.68 5.14
C LEU A 15 0.67 -13.89 4.97
N GLU A 16 0.05 -13.53 6.08
CA GLU A 16 -1.21 -12.80 6.07
C GLU A 16 -0.98 -11.29 6.05
N LEU A 17 -2.00 -10.53 5.67
CA LEU A 17 -1.93 -9.07 5.75
C LEU A 17 -1.69 -8.60 7.20
N ASP A 18 -2.28 -9.30 8.17
CA ASP A 18 -2.16 -8.97 9.60
C ASP A 18 -0.74 -9.19 10.14
N ASP A 19 0.10 -9.99 9.48
CA ASP A 19 1.51 -10.14 9.84
C ASP A 19 2.29 -8.84 9.69
N TRP A 20 1.89 -7.95 8.76
CA TRP A 20 2.50 -6.64 8.59
C TRP A 20 2.25 -5.73 9.79
N VAL A 21 1.08 -5.83 10.40
CA VAL A 21 0.77 -5.09 11.64
C VAL A 21 1.50 -5.73 12.81
N ARG A 22 1.36 -7.06 12.96
CA ARG A 22 1.93 -7.79 14.10
C ARG A 22 3.45 -7.64 14.20
N ILE A 23 4.15 -7.65 13.06
CA ILE A 23 5.62 -7.55 13.00
C ILE A 23 6.06 -6.10 12.86
N GLY A 24 5.35 -5.28 12.09
CA GLY A 24 5.76 -3.92 11.77
C GLY A 24 5.42 -2.87 12.84
N ARG A 25 4.45 -3.14 13.72
CA ARG A 25 4.10 -2.24 14.82
C ARG A 25 5.30 -1.99 15.73
N ASP A 26 5.41 -0.75 16.21
CA ASP A 26 6.52 -0.26 17.04
C ASP A 26 7.91 -0.42 16.39
N THR A 27 7.97 -0.60 15.05
CA THR A 27 9.22 -0.64 14.30
C THR A 27 9.57 0.75 13.80
N PRO A 28 10.64 1.37 14.30
CA PRO A 28 11.01 2.73 13.90
C PRO A 28 11.55 2.76 12.46
N THR A 29 11.21 3.82 11.74
CA THR A 29 11.94 4.17 10.52
C THR A 29 13.23 4.87 10.91
N ILE A 30 14.36 4.18 10.75
CA ILE A 30 15.69 4.72 11.06
C ILE A 30 16.46 5.18 9.84
N VAL A 31 16.01 4.89 8.63
CA VAL A 31 16.72 5.33 7.41
C VAL A 31 16.12 6.66 6.94
N ASP A 32 16.94 7.71 6.92
CA ASP A 32 16.55 9.08 6.54
C ASP A 32 16.65 9.29 5.02
N LEU A 33 15.82 8.56 4.25
CA LEU A 33 15.77 8.67 2.79
C LEU A 33 14.44 9.22 2.29
N MET A 34 14.50 9.95 1.18
CA MET A 34 13.29 10.29 0.44
C MET A 34 12.50 9.00 0.07
N PRO A 35 11.17 9.02 0.16
CA PRO A 35 10.30 10.19 0.38
C PRO A 35 9.95 10.49 1.85
N SER A 36 10.42 9.69 2.80
CA SER A 36 10.14 9.93 4.23
C SER A 36 11.10 10.95 4.85
N GLY A 37 12.32 11.00 4.34
CA GLY A 37 13.44 11.76 4.88
C GLY A 37 14.10 12.65 3.83
N ARG A 38 15.41 12.87 3.99
CA ARG A 38 16.19 13.91 3.30
C ARG A 38 17.16 13.38 2.26
N PHE A 39 17.85 12.26 2.53
CA PHE A 39 18.95 11.78 1.70
C PHE A 39 18.51 10.82 0.58
N LEU A 40 19.45 10.37 -0.24
CA LEU A 40 19.24 9.42 -1.32
C LEU A 40 20.04 8.11 -1.11
N MET A 41 19.89 7.19 -2.05
CA MET A 41 20.50 5.85 -1.94
C MET A 41 22.03 5.86 -1.90
N GLU A 42 22.67 6.90 -2.41
CA GLU A 42 24.13 7.02 -2.39
C GLU A 42 24.63 7.22 -0.96
N GLU A 43 24.05 8.16 -0.22
CA GLU A 43 24.39 8.37 1.20
C GLU A 43 24.06 7.12 2.03
N PHE A 44 22.96 6.42 1.73
CA PHE A 44 22.62 5.18 2.41
C PHE A 44 23.68 4.10 2.21
N TYR A 45 24.16 3.92 0.99
CA TYR A 45 25.24 2.99 0.70
C TYR A 45 26.52 3.38 1.44
N TYR A 46 26.95 4.65 1.37
CA TYR A 46 28.15 5.13 2.05
C TYR A 46 28.06 5.04 3.59
N ALA A 47 26.86 5.21 4.15
CA ALA A 47 26.61 5.05 5.58
C ALA A 47 26.77 3.59 6.07
N GLY A 48 26.71 2.60 5.18
CA GLY A 48 26.81 1.16 5.53
C GLY A 48 25.64 0.31 5.01
N GLY A 49 24.63 0.93 4.41
CA GLY A 49 23.51 0.26 3.74
C GLY A 49 22.66 -0.61 4.66
N LEU A 50 21.98 -1.59 4.06
CA LEU A 50 21.08 -2.49 4.77
C LEU A 50 21.77 -3.32 5.88
N PRO A 51 23.04 -3.78 5.74
CA PRO A 51 23.74 -4.45 6.84
C PRO A 51 23.80 -3.60 8.12
N ALA A 52 24.08 -2.30 8.02
CA ALA A 52 24.09 -1.40 9.17
C ALA A 52 22.71 -1.23 9.83
N VAL A 53 21.64 -1.19 9.02
CA VAL A 53 20.24 -1.17 9.52
C VAL A 53 19.93 -2.46 10.30
N LEU A 54 20.23 -3.62 9.71
CA LEU A 54 19.98 -4.92 10.34
C LEU A 54 20.80 -5.12 11.60
N ARG A 55 22.06 -4.64 11.60
CA ARG A 55 22.92 -4.61 12.78
C ARG A 55 22.26 -3.83 13.91
N ARG A 56 21.84 -2.58 13.64
CA ARG A 56 21.21 -1.72 14.66
C ARG A 56 19.93 -2.32 15.23
N LEU A 57 19.10 -2.93 14.39
CA LEU A 57 17.91 -3.65 14.86
C LEU A 57 18.30 -4.86 15.72
N GLY A 58 19.32 -5.63 15.33
CA GLY A 58 19.79 -6.78 16.10
C GLY A 58 20.43 -6.42 17.44
N GLU A 59 21.21 -5.35 17.52
CA GLU A 59 21.80 -4.85 18.79
C GLU A 59 20.75 -4.43 19.82
N ALA A 60 19.54 -4.12 19.38
CA ALA A 60 18.41 -3.73 20.22
C ALA A 60 17.33 -4.82 20.36
N ASP A 61 17.66 -6.08 20.01
CA ASP A 61 16.73 -7.22 20.03
C ASP A 61 15.44 -6.99 19.20
N ARG A 62 15.52 -6.16 18.17
CA ARG A 62 14.43 -5.86 17.21
C ARG A 62 14.53 -6.65 15.90
N LEU A 63 15.51 -7.54 15.79
CA LEU A 63 15.62 -8.49 14.67
C LEU A 63 14.97 -9.82 15.09
N PRO A 64 13.74 -10.15 14.65
CA PRO A 64 12.98 -11.27 15.22
C PRO A 64 13.59 -12.66 14.92
N HIS A 65 14.37 -12.76 13.84
CA HIS A 65 14.94 -14.03 13.37
C HIS A 65 16.42 -13.89 13.02
N PRO A 66 17.30 -13.64 14.02
CA PRO A 66 18.74 -13.45 13.78
C PRO A 66 19.40 -14.71 13.19
N GLY A 67 18.88 -15.89 13.53
CA GLY A 67 19.35 -17.19 13.04
C GLY A 67 18.89 -17.57 11.63
N ALA A 68 18.11 -16.73 10.94
CA ALA A 68 17.59 -17.05 9.61
C ALA A 68 18.72 -17.34 8.61
N LEU A 69 18.67 -18.48 7.93
CA LEU A 69 19.69 -18.89 6.97
C LEU A 69 19.67 -17.98 5.74
N THR A 70 20.86 -17.67 5.21
CA THR A 70 21.02 -16.89 3.98
C THR A 70 21.75 -17.69 2.91
N VAL A 71 21.75 -17.19 1.67
CA VAL A 71 22.29 -17.90 0.50
C VAL A 71 23.80 -18.21 0.58
N ASN A 72 24.55 -17.54 1.45
CA ASN A 72 25.97 -17.81 1.68
C ASN A 72 26.24 -18.86 2.78
N GLY A 73 25.18 -19.50 3.30
CA GLY A 73 25.26 -20.53 4.34
C GLY A 73 25.40 -20.00 5.77
N LYS A 74 25.49 -18.68 5.98
CA LYS A 74 25.52 -18.06 7.31
C LYS A 74 24.15 -17.58 7.75
N SER A 75 23.98 -17.38 9.05
CA SER A 75 22.81 -16.72 9.61
C SER A 75 22.75 -15.25 9.22
N LEU A 76 21.55 -14.66 9.25
CA LEU A 76 21.33 -13.23 9.01
C LEU A 76 22.19 -12.37 9.93
N TRP A 77 22.22 -12.70 11.23
CA TRP A 77 23.01 -11.97 12.21
C TRP A 77 24.52 -12.09 11.98
N ASP A 78 25.02 -13.30 11.68
CA ASP A 78 26.45 -13.49 11.41
C ASP A 78 26.95 -12.70 10.20
N ASN A 79 26.06 -12.37 9.26
CA ASN A 79 26.39 -11.55 8.11
C ASN A 79 26.46 -10.04 8.43
N VAL A 80 25.81 -9.56 9.49
CA VAL A 80 25.59 -8.11 9.71
C VAL A 80 26.13 -7.57 11.02
N LYS A 81 26.40 -8.42 12.03
CA LYS A 81 26.81 -7.98 13.38
C LYS A 81 28.04 -7.06 13.42
N ASP A 82 28.94 -7.19 12.46
CA ASP A 82 30.18 -6.39 12.36
C ASP A 82 30.09 -5.29 11.28
N ALA A 83 28.91 -5.06 10.68
CA ALA A 83 28.74 -4.08 9.61
C ALA A 83 29.02 -2.64 10.13
N PRO A 84 29.81 -1.82 9.42
CA PRO A 84 30.07 -0.46 9.83
C PRO A 84 28.83 0.41 9.64
N ASN A 85 28.61 1.37 10.55
CA ASN A 85 27.78 2.54 10.29
C ASN A 85 28.66 3.78 10.41
N THR A 86 28.78 4.55 9.33
CA THR A 86 29.67 5.71 9.24
C THR A 86 28.92 7.03 9.32
N ASN A 87 27.58 7.03 9.28
CA ASN A 87 26.78 8.25 9.30
C ASN A 87 25.43 8.05 10.01
N ASP A 88 25.36 8.53 11.25
CA ASP A 88 24.15 8.46 12.09
C ASP A 88 23.04 9.44 11.70
N GLU A 89 23.28 10.37 10.76
CA GLU A 89 22.20 11.18 10.19
C GLU A 89 21.42 10.40 9.12
N VAL A 90 22.08 9.50 8.39
CA VAL A 90 21.48 8.73 7.29
C VAL A 90 20.82 7.46 7.81
N ILE A 91 21.54 6.72 8.66
CA ILE A 91 21.00 5.58 9.39
C ILE A 91 20.96 6.02 10.85
N ARG A 92 19.79 6.42 11.33
CA ARG A 92 19.55 7.04 12.63
C ARG A 92 19.53 6.04 13.78
N GLN A 93 19.82 6.53 14.99
CA GLN A 93 19.70 5.76 16.23
C GLN A 93 18.22 5.47 16.54
N LEU A 94 17.95 4.39 17.30
CA LEU A 94 16.59 3.95 17.59
C LEU A 94 15.84 4.86 18.57
N ASP A 95 16.57 5.62 19.40
CA ASP A 95 16.03 6.62 20.33
C ASP A 95 15.81 7.99 19.66
N ASN A 96 16.35 8.17 18.45
CA ASN A 96 16.16 9.34 17.61
C ASN A 96 15.78 8.94 16.18
N PRO A 97 14.68 8.18 15.96
CA PRO A 97 14.29 7.72 14.64
C PRO A 97 13.65 8.83 13.82
N LEU A 98 13.49 8.60 12.50
CA LEU A 98 12.70 9.47 11.63
C LEU A 98 11.22 9.44 12.02
N VAL A 99 10.70 8.24 12.23
CA VAL A 99 9.35 7.99 12.72
C VAL A 99 9.42 6.85 13.73
N ALA A 100 8.86 7.07 14.93
CA ALA A 100 8.93 6.10 16.04
C ALA A 100 8.25 4.76 15.69
N ASP A 101 7.14 4.83 14.96
CA ASP A 101 6.49 3.66 14.38
C ASP A 101 6.18 3.93 12.90
N GLY A 102 7.08 3.46 12.04
CA GLY A 102 6.97 3.63 10.60
C GLY A 102 6.46 2.40 9.87
N GLY A 103 6.05 1.36 10.60
CA GLY A 103 5.50 0.15 10.01
C GLY A 103 4.26 0.45 9.17
N ILE A 104 4.14 -0.20 8.01
CA ILE A 104 2.93 -0.11 7.18
C ILE A 104 1.72 -0.46 8.03
N ARG A 105 0.68 0.36 7.95
CA ARG A 105 -0.58 0.13 8.64
C ARG A 105 -1.55 -0.58 7.73
N VAL A 106 -2.25 -1.56 8.30
CA VAL A 106 -3.38 -2.22 7.65
C VAL A 106 -4.65 -1.60 8.21
N LEU A 107 -5.53 -1.18 7.31
CA LEU A 107 -6.82 -0.58 7.64
C LEU A 107 -7.93 -1.55 7.25
N ARG A 108 -8.91 -1.72 8.13
CA ARG A 108 -10.10 -2.56 7.91
C ARG A 108 -11.36 -1.80 8.27
N GLY A 109 -12.47 -2.23 7.70
CA GLY A 109 -13.80 -1.68 7.98
C GLY A 109 -14.74 -1.98 6.83
N ASN A 110 -15.94 -1.42 6.86
CA ASN A 110 -16.93 -1.66 5.80
C ASN A 110 -16.46 -1.17 4.42
N LEU A 111 -15.53 -0.20 4.35
CA LEU A 111 -14.98 0.28 3.08
C LEU A 111 -13.85 -0.61 2.52
N ALA A 112 -13.12 -1.31 3.39
CA ALA A 112 -12.02 -2.20 3.03
C ALA A 112 -12.09 -3.51 3.85
N PRO A 113 -13.07 -4.38 3.58
CA PRO A 113 -13.34 -5.54 4.42
C PRO A 113 -12.20 -6.57 4.41
N ARG A 114 -11.48 -6.69 3.29
CA ARG A 114 -10.28 -7.56 3.19
C ARG A 114 -8.99 -6.81 3.50
N GLY A 115 -9.05 -5.50 3.59
CA GLY A 115 -7.96 -4.64 4.04
C GLY A 115 -7.58 -3.58 3.01
N ALA A 116 -6.87 -2.57 3.50
CA ALA A 116 -6.16 -1.56 2.75
C ALA A 116 -4.86 -1.23 3.48
N VAL A 117 -3.93 -0.52 2.84
CA VAL A 117 -2.65 -0.15 3.48
C VAL A 117 -2.36 1.35 3.40
N LEU A 118 -1.69 1.86 4.43
CA LEU A 118 -1.17 3.23 4.48
C LEU A 118 0.28 3.18 5.01
N LYS A 119 1.14 4.07 4.51
CA LYS A 119 2.53 4.21 4.97
C LYS A 119 2.66 5.43 5.91
N PRO A 120 2.65 5.27 7.24
CA PRO A 120 2.68 6.40 8.17
C PRO A 120 3.93 7.25 8.03
N SER A 121 5.06 6.62 7.66
CA SER A 121 6.36 7.29 7.57
C SER A 121 6.44 8.38 6.49
N ALA A 122 5.46 8.49 5.60
CA ALA A 122 5.38 9.56 4.61
C ALA A 122 4.03 10.29 4.64
N ALA A 123 3.22 10.04 5.67
CA ALA A 123 1.93 10.69 5.86
C ALA A 123 2.07 11.92 6.76
N THR A 124 1.06 12.79 6.71
CA THR A 124 0.99 13.97 7.56
C THR A 124 0.32 13.58 8.88
N PRO A 125 0.97 13.76 10.05
CA PRO A 125 0.49 13.21 11.33
C PRO A 125 -0.95 13.58 11.68
N GLU A 126 -1.35 14.82 11.46
CA GLU A 126 -2.71 15.32 11.73
C GLU A 126 -3.80 14.69 10.85
N LEU A 127 -3.44 14.07 9.71
CA LEU A 127 -4.37 13.39 8.82
C LEU A 127 -4.46 11.87 9.08
N LEU A 128 -3.64 11.32 9.98
CA LEU A 128 -3.69 9.89 10.34
C LEU A 128 -4.99 9.51 11.08
N LYS A 129 -5.68 10.50 11.65
CA LYS A 129 -7.04 10.37 12.17
C LYS A 129 -7.90 11.49 11.60
N HIS A 130 -8.72 11.17 10.60
CA HIS A 130 -9.41 12.17 9.79
C HIS A 130 -10.82 11.72 9.44
N ARG A 131 -11.75 12.67 9.37
CA ARG A 131 -13.12 12.45 8.89
C ARG A 131 -13.47 13.54 7.89
N GLY A 132 -13.87 13.16 6.69
CA GLY A 132 -14.11 14.09 5.59
C GLY A 132 -15.18 13.62 4.62
N ARG A 133 -15.69 14.55 3.81
CA ARG A 133 -16.63 14.24 2.73
C ARG A 133 -15.88 13.69 1.52
N ALA A 134 -16.41 12.64 0.91
CA ALA A 134 -15.82 12.01 -0.26
C ALA A 134 -15.97 12.91 -1.50
N VAL A 135 -14.89 13.02 -2.27
CA VAL A 135 -14.89 13.53 -3.64
C VAL A 135 -14.42 12.38 -4.54
N VAL A 136 -15.35 11.88 -5.35
CA VAL A 136 -15.24 10.59 -6.03
C VAL A 136 -14.82 10.75 -7.48
N PHE A 137 -13.85 9.93 -7.89
CA PHE A 137 -13.41 9.77 -9.26
C PHE A 137 -13.63 8.31 -9.67
N GLU A 138 -14.46 8.11 -10.69
CA GLU A 138 -14.87 6.77 -11.13
C GLU A 138 -13.72 5.97 -11.78
N ASN A 139 -12.73 6.65 -12.34
CA ASN A 139 -11.52 6.08 -12.93
C ASN A 139 -10.45 7.19 -13.10
N LEU A 140 -9.30 6.85 -13.68
CA LEU A 140 -8.19 7.79 -13.87
C LEU A 140 -8.55 8.94 -14.81
N GLU A 141 -9.29 8.66 -15.89
CA GLU A 141 -9.71 9.67 -16.87
C GLU A 141 -10.63 10.71 -16.21
N HIS A 142 -11.63 10.26 -15.46
CA HIS A 142 -12.52 11.12 -14.70
C HIS A 142 -11.75 11.94 -13.65
N TYR A 143 -10.76 11.34 -12.97
CA TYR A 143 -9.86 12.09 -12.08
C TYR A 143 -9.14 13.22 -12.80
N LYS A 144 -8.50 12.95 -13.95
CA LYS A 144 -7.72 13.95 -14.70
C LYS A 144 -8.60 15.11 -15.19
N GLU A 145 -9.82 14.81 -15.60
CA GLU A 145 -10.79 15.82 -16.04
C GLU A 145 -11.28 16.69 -14.87
N ARG A 146 -11.71 16.05 -13.78
CA ARG A 146 -12.41 16.72 -12.67
C ARG A 146 -11.48 17.44 -11.70
N ILE A 147 -10.26 16.93 -11.45
CA ILE A 147 -9.38 17.46 -10.39
C ILE A 147 -8.89 18.89 -10.67
N VAL A 148 -8.82 19.28 -11.94
CA VAL A 148 -8.38 20.61 -12.37
C VAL A 148 -9.52 21.62 -12.45
N ASP A 149 -10.78 21.19 -12.31
CA ASP A 149 -11.93 22.07 -12.34
C ASP A 149 -11.96 22.96 -11.08
N GLU A 150 -11.92 24.28 -11.30
CA GLU A 150 -11.98 25.28 -10.23
C GLU A 150 -13.34 25.24 -9.50
N ALA A 151 -14.41 24.81 -10.19
CA ALA A 151 -15.76 24.68 -9.63
C ALA A 151 -15.98 23.37 -8.84
N LEU A 152 -15.01 22.45 -8.83
CA LEU A 152 -15.10 21.19 -8.07
C LEU A 152 -15.43 21.47 -6.60
N ASP A 153 -16.51 20.92 -6.06
CA ASP A 153 -16.82 21.04 -4.62
C ASP A 153 -15.83 20.19 -3.80
N VAL A 154 -14.74 20.82 -3.34
CA VAL A 154 -13.65 20.19 -2.61
C VAL A 154 -12.95 21.22 -1.73
N ASP A 155 -12.63 20.81 -0.50
CA ASP A 155 -11.83 21.56 0.46
C ASP A 155 -10.68 20.69 1.04
N ALA A 156 -9.83 21.29 1.88
CA ALA A 156 -8.68 20.61 2.48
C ALA A 156 -9.06 19.45 3.41
N ASN A 157 -10.30 19.40 3.90
CA ASN A 157 -10.79 18.33 4.79
C ASN A 157 -11.51 17.21 4.01
N SER A 158 -11.70 17.38 2.71
CA SER A 158 -12.33 16.36 1.87
C SER A 158 -11.42 15.13 1.72
N VAL A 159 -12.03 13.98 1.42
CA VAL A 159 -11.33 12.73 1.12
C VAL A 159 -11.44 12.45 -0.37
N LEU A 160 -10.30 12.43 -1.08
CA LEU A 160 -10.29 12.09 -2.49
C LEU A 160 -10.38 10.56 -2.66
N VAL A 161 -11.35 10.08 -3.42
CA VAL A 161 -11.60 8.66 -3.61
C VAL A 161 -11.53 8.32 -5.09
N MET A 162 -10.66 7.39 -5.49
CA MET A 162 -10.59 6.92 -6.87
C MET A 162 -10.84 5.42 -6.96
N LYS A 163 -11.73 5.04 -7.89
CA LYS A 163 -12.17 3.67 -8.12
C LYS A 163 -11.52 3.09 -9.38
N ASN A 164 -11.71 1.79 -9.58
CA ASN A 164 -11.40 1.08 -10.83
C ASN A 164 -9.93 1.23 -11.23
N CYS A 165 -9.04 1.32 -10.26
CA CYS A 165 -7.60 1.38 -10.45
C CYS A 165 -6.89 0.15 -9.87
N GLY A 166 -7.66 -0.87 -9.50
CA GLY A 166 -7.19 -2.16 -9.00
C GLY A 166 -6.64 -3.11 -10.07
N PRO A 167 -6.31 -4.36 -9.69
CA PRO A 167 -5.83 -5.39 -10.63
C PRO A 167 -6.75 -5.57 -11.83
N LYS A 168 -8.05 -5.77 -11.63
CA LYS A 168 -9.01 -5.96 -12.72
C LYS A 168 -9.48 -4.63 -13.31
N GLY A 169 -9.61 -3.60 -12.48
CA GLY A 169 -10.23 -2.33 -12.85
C GLY A 169 -9.39 -1.47 -13.79
N TYR A 170 -8.08 -1.35 -13.55
CA TYR A 170 -7.25 -0.44 -14.34
C TYR A 170 -7.10 -0.86 -15.81
N PRO A 171 -6.79 -2.15 -16.15
CA PRO A 171 -6.25 -3.28 -15.38
C PRO A 171 -4.73 -3.22 -15.11
N GLY A 172 -4.23 -4.04 -14.18
CA GLY A 172 -2.82 -4.14 -13.81
C GLY A 172 -2.43 -3.36 -12.55
N MET A 173 -3.41 -2.73 -11.89
CA MET A 173 -3.24 -1.99 -10.65
C MET A 173 -2.16 -0.91 -10.74
N ALA A 174 -2.37 0.15 -11.53
CA ALA A 174 -1.34 1.16 -11.80
C ALA A 174 -0.93 1.97 -10.55
N GLU A 175 0.21 2.66 -10.64
CA GLU A 175 0.73 3.57 -9.60
C GLU A 175 0.08 4.96 -9.67
N VAL A 176 -1.22 5.00 -9.46
CA VAL A 176 -2.04 6.23 -9.59
C VAL A 176 -2.73 6.63 -8.27
N GLY A 177 -2.48 5.90 -7.18
CA GLY A 177 -3.10 6.18 -5.88
C GLY A 177 -2.65 7.48 -5.23
N ASN A 178 -1.44 7.96 -5.54
CA ASN A 178 -0.94 9.26 -5.10
C ASN A 178 -1.52 10.42 -5.93
N MET A 179 -2.85 10.54 -5.93
CA MET A 179 -3.57 11.62 -6.61
C MET A 179 -2.96 12.99 -6.26
N GLY A 180 -2.77 13.81 -7.29
CA GLY A 180 -2.45 15.22 -7.14
C GLY A 180 -3.62 15.97 -6.52
N LEU A 181 -3.31 16.99 -5.73
CA LEU A 181 -4.34 17.80 -5.08
C LEU A 181 -4.93 18.80 -6.07
N PRO A 182 -6.19 19.26 -5.86
CA PRO A 182 -6.79 20.32 -6.66
C PRO A 182 -5.87 21.56 -6.71
N PRO A 183 -5.61 22.16 -7.90
CA PRO A 183 -4.72 23.32 -8.02
C PRO A 183 -5.09 24.49 -7.10
N LYS A 184 -6.39 24.70 -6.87
CA LYS A 184 -6.89 25.74 -5.96
C LYS A 184 -6.48 25.54 -4.51
N LEU A 185 -6.38 24.30 -4.04
CA LEU A 185 -5.94 23.99 -2.68
C LEU A 185 -4.41 24.10 -2.56
N LEU A 186 -3.67 23.69 -3.59
CA LEU A 186 -2.22 23.90 -3.65
C LEU A 186 -1.86 25.40 -3.57
N ARG A 187 -2.60 26.27 -4.27
CA ARG A 187 -2.42 27.74 -4.19
C ARG A 187 -2.73 28.31 -2.81
N GLN A 188 -3.56 27.63 -2.01
CA GLN A 188 -3.84 27.98 -0.60
C GLN A 188 -2.79 27.41 0.37
N GLY A 189 -1.78 26.68 -0.13
CA GLY A 189 -0.72 26.10 0.68
C GLY A 189 -1.04 24.74 1.27
N VAL A 190 -2.16 24.11 0.88
CA VAL A 190 -2.47 22.71 1.24
C VAL A 190 -1.44 21.81 0.56
N LYS A 191 -0.73 21.00 1.36
CA LYS A 191 0.32 20.10 0.87
C LYS A 191 -0.07 18.64 0.90
N ASP A 192 -1.09 18.29 1.69
CA ASP A 192 -1.53 16.92 1.85
C ASP A 192 -3.04 16.84 2.08
N MET A 193 -3.64 15.74 1.64
CA MET A 193 -5.04 15.37 1.86
C MET A 193 -5.14 13.85 1.93
N VAL A 194 -6.18 13.36 2.60
CA VAL A 194 -6.50 11.93 2.58
C VAL A 194 -6.94 11.51 1.19
N ARG A 195 -6.27 10.52 0.62
CA ARG A 195 -6.57 9.91 -0.69
C ARG A 195 -6.77 8.41 -0.52
N ILE A 196 -7.79 7.86 -1.15
CA ILE A 196 -8.15 6.44 -1.05
C ILE A 196 -8.33 5.87 -2.45
N SER A 197 -7.69 4.73 -2.74
CA SER A 197 -7.99 3.97 -3.96
C SER A 197 -7.68 2.48 -3.82
N ASP A 198 -8.20 1.71 -4.76
CA ASP A 198 -7.82 0.33 -5.03
C ASP A 198 -6.50 0.22 -5.81
N ALA A 199 -5.78 1.33 -6.03
CA ALA A 199 -4.55 1.40 -6.80
C ALA A 199 -3.27 1.11 -5.99
N ARG A 200 -2.12 1.17 -6.67
CA ARG A 200 -0.79 1.30 -6.05
C ARG A 200 -0.32 2.74 -6.07
N MET A 201 0.84 3.00 -5.46
CA MET A 201 1.61 4.23 -5.68
C MET A 201 3.08 3.88 -5.80
N SER A 202 3.86 4.80 -6.38
CA SER A 202 5.31 4.65 -6.42
C SER A 202 5.91 4.64 -5.01
N GLY A 203 6.97 3.85 -4.81
CA GLY A 203 7.70 3.83 -3.54
C GLY A 203 8.29 5.20 -3.16
N THR A 204 8.49 6.08 -4.14
CA THR A 204 8.99 7.46 -4.01
C THR A 204 7.89 8.48 -3.69
N ALA A 205 6.63 8.06 -3.54
CA ALA A 205 5.53 8.96 -3.20
C ALA A 205 5.44 9.24 -1.69
N TYR A 206 4.91 10.43 -1.38
CA TYR A 206 4.54 10.88 -0.04
C TYR A 206 3.05 11.24 0.03
N GLY A 207 2.58 11.49 1.25
CA GLY A 207 1.25 11.93 1.58
C GLY A 207 0.42 10.88 2.31
N THR A 208 -0.69 11.33 2.89
CA THR A 208 -1.65 10.48 3.59
C THR A 208 -2.52 9.72 2.58
N VAL A 209 -2.00 8.60 2.09
CA VAL A 209 -2.62 7.81 1.01
C VAL A 209 -2.94 6.39 1.48
N VAL A 210 -4.21 6.02 1.37
CA VAL A 210 -4.72 4.66 1.54
C VAL A 210 -4.74 3.97 0.18
N LEU A 211 -4.11 2.81 0.10
CA LEU A 211 -3.89 2.05 -1.12
C LEU A 211 -4.44 0.64 -0.97
N HIS A 212 -4.56 -0.05 -2.11
CA HIS A 212 -4.85 -1.48 -2.15
C HIS A 212 -6.17 -1.81 -1.42
N VAL A 213 -7.14 -0.90 -1.45
CA VAL A 213 -8.47 -1.17 -0.90
C VAL A 213 -9.01 -2.44 -1.54
N THR A 214 -9.31 -3.42 -0.69
CA THR A 214 -9.66 -4.77 -1.13
C THR A 214 -10.98 -5.24 -0.50
N PRO A 215 -11.90 -5.87 -1.27
CA PRO A 215 -11.85 -6.05 -2.74
C PRO A 215 -11.81 -4.73 -3.51
N GLU A 216 -11.20 -4.74 -4.70
CA GLU A 216 -11.20 -3.57 -5.59
C GLU A 216 -12.63 -3.24 -6.07
N ALA A 217 -12.86 -2.02 -6.56
CA ALA A 217 -14.18 -1.62 -7.04
C ALA A 217 -14.68 -2.51 -8.19
N ALA A 218 -13.82 -2.81 -9.16
CA ALA A 218 -14.16 -3.64 -10.32
C ALA A 218 -14.47 -5.11 -9.98
N ALA A 219 -14.06 -5.58 -8.80
CA ALA A 219 -14.38 -6.91 -8.29
C ALA A 219 -15.58 -6.91 -7.32
N GLY A 220 -16.37 -5.83 -7.29
CA GLY A 220 -17.54 -5.70 -6.42
C GLY A 220 -17.18 -5.34 -4.98
N GLY A 221 -16.05 -4.67 -4.76
CA GLY A 221 -15.67 -4.15 -3.45
C GLY A 221 -16.52 -2.95 -3.01
N PRO A 222 -16.68 -2.70 -1.69
CA PRO A 222 -17.46 -1.58 -1.16
C PRO A 222 -17.02 -0.19 -1.65
N LEU A 223 -15.76 -0.04 -2.06
CA LEU A 223 -15.24 1.18 -2.68
C LEU A 223 -16.08 1.62 -3.89
N ALA A 224 -16.67 0.67 -4.63
CA ALA A 224 -17.54 0.95 -5.77
C ALA A 224 -18.81 1.75 -5.40
N ALA A 225 -19.32 1.58 -4.17
CA ALA A 225 -20.55 2.20 -3.69
C ALA A 225 -20.38 3.61 -3.12
N VAL A 226 -19.14 4.11 -2.98
CA VAL A 226 -18.88 5.46 -2.48
C VAL A 226 -19.42 6.49 -3.48
N GLN A 227 -20.10 7.52 -2.96
CA GLN A 227 -20.65 8.63 -3.73
C GLN A 227 -20.12 9.96 -3.20
N ASP A 228 -20.15 11.00 -4.03
CA ASP A 228 -19.78 12.34 -3.61
C ASP A 228 -20.59 12.76 -2.36
N GLY A 229 -19.88 13.34 -1.41
CA GLY A 229 -20.49 13.88 -0.19
C GLY A 229 -20.72 12.89 0.93
N ASP A 230 -20.54 11.58 0.73
CA ASP A 230 -20.52 10.58 1.80
C ASP A 230 -19.42 10.90 2.81
N TRP A 231 -19.63 10.57 4.08
CA TRP A 231 -18.60 10.72 5.11
C TRP A 231 -17.69 9.48 5.15
N ILE A 232 -16.38 9.70 5.21
CA ILE A 232 -15.38 8.65 5.39
C ILE A 232 -14.55 8.97 6.63
N GLU A 233 -14.34 7.96 7.47
CA GLU A 233 -13.50 8.00 8.64
C GLU A 233 -12.26 7.14 8.44
N LEU A 234 -11.10 7.75 8.65
CA LEU A 234 -9.79 7.10 8.70
C LEU A 234 -9.27 7.22 10.14
N ASP A 235 -8.94 6.09 10.76
CA ASP A 235 -8.18 6.05 12.01
C ASP A 235 -7.03 5.05 11.85
N CYS A 236 -5.83 5.57 11.61
CA CYS A 236 -4.65 4.76 11.32
C CYS A 236 -4.15 3.98 12.55
N ASP A 237 -4.33 4.53 13.76
CA ASP A 237 -3.92 3.90 15.00
C ASP A 237 -4.88 2.77 15.39
N ALA A 238 -6.17 2.98 15.20
CA ALA A 238 -7.19 1.94 15.38
C ALA A 238 -7.25 0.94 14.21
N GLY A 239 -6.53 1.19 13.11
CA GLY A 239 -6.57 0.36 11.90
C GLY A 239 -7.94 0.37 11.22
N THR A 240 -8.68 1.48 11.30
CA THR A 240 -10.08 1.59 10.84
C THR A 240 -10.19 2.44 9.57
N LEU A 241 -10.97 1.95 8.61
CA LEU A 241 -11.41 2.68 7.43
C LEU A 241 -12.92 2.46 7.20
N HIS A 242 -13.71 3.50 7.47
CA HIS A 242 -15.16 3.39 7.54
C HIS A 242 -15.86 4.36 6.58
N LEU A 243 -16.83 3.84 5.85
CA LEU A 243 -17.80 4.62 5.08
C LEU A 243 -19.04 4.81 5.96
N ASP A 244 -19.32 6.04 6.37
CA ASP A 244 -20.39 6.38 7.31
C ASP A 244 -21.74 6.48 6.58
N ILE A 245 -22.24 5.30 6.21
CA ILE A 245 -23.59 5.04 5.71
C ILE A 245 -24.12 3.78 6.41
N SER A 246 -25.44 3.65 6.50
CA SER A 246 -26.04 2.43 7.05
C SER A 246 -25.74 1.20 6.18
N ASP A 247 -25.66 0.01 6.80
CA ASP A 247 -25.49 -1.26 6.09
C ASP A 247 -26.58 -1.50 5.03
N ALA A 248 -27.81 -1.05 5.29
CA ALA A 248 -28.92 -1.13 4.35
C ALA A 248 -28.67 -0.29 3.08
N GLU A 249 -28.12 0.92 3.25
CA GLU A 249 -27.76 1.78 2.13
C GLU A 249 -26.57 1.22 1.34
N LEU A 250 -25.54 0.73 2.05
CA LEU A 250 -24.40 0.07 1.41
C LEU A 250 -24.87 -1.13 0.57
N ALA A 251 -25.68 -2.02 1.16
CA ALA A 251 -26.23 -3.18 0.45
C ALA A 251 -27.08 -2.77 -0.76
N ARG A 252 -27.92 -1.73 -0.62
CA ARG A 252 -28.73 -1.19 -1.72
C ARG A 252 -27.86 -0.67 -2.87
N ARG A 253 -26.81 0.09 -2.57
CA ARG A 253 -25.88 0.61 -3.58
C ARG A 253 -25.09 -0.51 -4.25
N MET A 254 -24.62 -1.49 -3.49
CA MET A 254 -23.91 -2.65 -4.03
C MET A 254 -24.81 -3.50 -4.94
N ALA A 255 -26.09 -3.67 -4.61
CA ALA A 255 -27.04 -4.39 -5.46
C ALA A 255 -27.33 -3.66 -6.79
N GLN A 256 -27.14 -2.34 -6.84
CA GLN A 256 -27.32 -1.51 -8.04
C GLN A 256 -26.01 -1.32 -8.81
N HIS A 257 -24.87 -1.71 -8.23
CA HIS A 257 -23.57 -1.51 -8.85
C HIS A 257 -23.40 -2.44 -10.06
N VAL A 258 -23.13 -1.85 -11.21
CA VAL A 258 -22.73 -2.58 -12.41
C VAL A 258 -21.21 -2.44 -12.52
N PRO A 259 -20.44 -3.52 -12.34
CA PRO A 259 -18.99 -3.44 -12.48
C PRO A 259 -18.62 -3.05 -13.91
N PRO A 260 -17.50 -2.33 -14.10
CA PRO A 260 -17.04 -1.98 -15.44
C PRO A 260 -16.88 -3.25 -16.29
N GLN A 261 -17.22 -3.14 -17.57
CA GLN A 261 -17.07 -4.26 -18.49
C GLN A 261 -15.59 -4.66 -18.58
N ALA A 262 -15.34 -5.98 -18.55
CA ALA A 262 -14.01 -6.48 -18.83
C ALA A 262 -13.56 -6.00 -20.23
N PRO A 263 -12.26 -5.75 -20.44
CA PRO A 263 -11.74 -5.29 -21.72
C PRO A 263 -12.27 -6.14 -22.88
N GLU A 264 -12.74 -5.48 -23.95
CA GLU A 264 -13.19 -6.17 -25.16
C GLU A 264 -12.00 -6.88 -25.81
N GLY A 265 -12.12 -8.20 -26.06
CA GLY A 265 -11.11 -8.99 -26.76
C GLY A 265 -10.61 -10.23 -26.00
N GLY A 266 -9.44 -10.72 -26.40
CA GLY A 266 -8.79 -11.92 -25.87
C GLY A 266 -7.30 -11.69 -25.55
N GLY A 267 -6.51 -12.76 -25.50
CA GLY A 267 -5.07 -12.67 -25.24
C GLY A 267 -4.73 -12.47 -23.75
N TYR A 268 -3.53 -11.94 -23.47
CA TYR A 268 -3.00 -11.89 -22.11
C TYR A 268 -3.83 -11.01 -21.16
N GLN A 269 -4.37 -9.89 -21.64
CA GLN A 269 -5.20 -9.02 -20.79
C GLN A 269 -6.45 -9.75 -20.28
N ARG A 270 -7.09 -10.58 -21.13
CA ARG A 270 -8.23 -11.41 -20.73
C ARG A 270 -7.82 -12.47 -19.71
N LEU A 271 -6.74 -13.20 -20.00
CA LEU A 271 -6.16 -14.18 -19.05
C LEU A 271 -5.88 -13.54 -17.69
N TYR A 272 -5.26 -12.35 -17.69
CA TYR A 272 -4.93 -11.62 -16.48
C TYR A 272 -6.19 -11.24 -15.70
N VAL A 273 -7.17 -10.57 -16.32
CA VAL A 273 -8.40 -10.13 -15.62
C VAL A 273 -9.20 -11.32 -15.07
N ASP A 274 -9.25 -12.44 -15.80
CA ASP A 274 -9.96 -13.65 -15.38
C ASP A 274 -9.28 -14.33 -14.17
N HIS A 275 -7.94 -14.34 -14.12
CA HIS A 275 -7.18 -15.15 -13.16
C HIS A 275 -6.44 -14.37 -12.06
N VAL A 276 -6.35 -13.04 -12.15
CA VAL A 276 -5.61 -12.25 -11.16
C VAL A 276 -6.34 -12.24 -9.82
N LEU A 277 -5.58 -12.56 -8.76
CA LEU A 277 -5.98 -12.44 -7.37
C LEU A 277 -5.96 -10.98 -6.91
N GLN A 278 -6.53 -10.71 -5.73
CA GLN A 278 -6.58 -9.35 -5.20
C GLN A 278 -5.26 -8.95 -4.52
N ALA A 279 -5.16 -7.68 -4.10
CA ALA A 279 -3.90 -7.12 -3.59
C ALA A 279 -3.45 -7.70 -2.24
N ASP A 280 -4.40 -8.07 -1.38
CA ASP A 280 -4.16 -8.82 -0.14
C ASP A 280 -3.64 -10.25 -0.38
N GLU A 281 -3.79 -10.75 -1.60
CA GLU A 281 -3.28 -12.05 -2.08
C GLU A 281 -2.04 -11.92 -2.97
N GLY A 282 -1.50 -10.70 -3.14
CA GLY A 282 -0.26 -10.44 -3.87
C GLY A 282 -0.42 -10.24 -5.38
N CYS A 283 -1.65 -10.12 -5.89
CA CYS A 283 -1.93 -9.95 -7.32
C CYS A 283 -1.29 -11.02 -8.23
N ASP A 284 -1.07 -12.24 -7.73
CA ASP A 284 -0.63 -13.37 -8.56
C ASP A 284 -1.81 -13.89 -9.41
N LEU A 285 -1.52 -14.79 -10.36
CA LEU A 285 -2.57 -15.54 -11.05
C LEU A 285 -2.93 -16.78 -10.22
N ASP A 286 -4.22 -17.03 -10.02
CA ASP A 286 -4.74 -18.13 -9.19
C ASP A 286 -4.09 -19.49 -9.52
N PHE A 287 -3.92 -19.81 -10.80
CA PHE A 287 -3.35 -21.06 -11.29
C PHE A 287 -1.81 -21.13 -11.22
N LEU A 288 -1.14 -20.02 -10.87
CA LEU A 288 0.33 -19.96 -10.70
C LEU A 288 0.79 -20.07 -9.26
N VAL A 289 -0.11 -19.99 -8.27
CA VAL A 289 0.22 -20.13 -6.85
C VAL A 289 0.88 -21.49 -6.57
N GLY A 290 1.76 -21.54 -5.56
CA GLY A 290 2.49 -22.74 -5.16
C GLY A 290 3.77 -23.04 -5.95
N CYS A 291 4.38 -24.19 -5.63
CA CYS A 291 5.62 -24.67 -6.21
C CYS A 291 5.37 -25.91 -7.07
N ARG A 292 5.92 -25.93 -8.29
CA ARG A 292 5.77 -27.05 -9.26
C ARG A 292 7.00 -27.95 -9.36
N GLY A 293 7.95 -27.77 -8.44
CA GLY A 293 9.18 -28.57 -8.36
C GLY A 293 10.11 -28.40 -9.56
N ALA A 294 11.05 -29.33 -9.68
CA ALA A 294 12.06 -29.38 -10.73
C ALA A 294 12.06 -30.74 -11.45
N ALA A 295 10.89 -31.37 -11.58
CA ALA A 295 10.75 -32.65 -12.24
C ALA A 295 11.19 -32.54 -13.70
N VAL A 296 12.00 -33.51 -14.15
CA VAL A 296 12.44 -33.56 -15.54
C VAL A 296 11.22 -33.87 -16.43
N PRO A 297 10.99 -33.10 -17.49
CA PRO A 297 9.88 -33.37 -18.41
C PRO A 297 10.08 -34.70 -19.13
N ARG A 298 9.04 -35.16 -19.83
CA ARG A 298 9.13 -36.36 -20.67
C ARG A 298 10.29 -36.22 -21.66
N HIS A 299 10.93 -37.35 -21.97
CA HIS A 299 11.96 -37.40 -22.98
C HIS A 299 11.42 -36.87 -24.32
N SER A 300 12.24 -36.12 -25.07
CA SER A 300 11.78 -35.39 -26.26
C SER A 300 11.80 -36.21 -27.56
N HIS A 301 12.42 -37.39 -27.56
CA HIS A 301 12.52 -38.32 -28.70
C HIS A 301 12.86 -39.76 -28.29
#